data_AF-A0A2E0PB48-F1
#
_entry.id   AF-A0A2E0PB48-F1
#
_cell.length_a   1.000
_cell.length_b   1.000
_cell.length_c   1.000
_cell.angle_alpha   90.00
_cell.angle_beta   90.00
_cell.angle_gamma   90.00
#
_symmetry.space_group_name_H-M   'P 1'
#
loop_
_entity.id
_entity.type
_entity.pdbx_description
1 polymer ?
#
loop_
_entity_poly.entity_id
_entity_poly.type
_entity_poly.pdbx_seq_one_letter_code
_entity_poly.pdbx_strand_id
1 'polypeptide(L)'
;MSSLLPILIIIIIFHLIASGIVWVILQELTKKSSFRNSESLDKEGDRYPWILSLLLTLSLLLPFMRGYLEPDIRNYGIALSSFLFIACASGFFSLCCWIKMMKKPELRTIHLAIIGMLTSAISLIFVFLTGAASPV
;
A
#
# COMPACT_ATOMS: atom_id res chain seq x y z
N MET A 1 28.44 -3.93 1.69
CA MET A 1 27.09 -3.72 1.12
C MET A 1 26.43 -5.07 0.91
N SER A 2 26.06 -5.77 2.00
CA SER A 2 25.16 -6.91 1.91
C SER A 2 23.80 -6.40 1.46
N SER A 3 23.33 -6.94 0.35
CA SER A 3 22.24 -6.47 -0.49
C SER A 3 21.02 -5.95 0.31
N LEU A 4 20.57 -4.72 0.04
CA LEU A 4 19.24 -4.21 0.46
C LEU A 4 18.10 -4.96 -0.26
N LEU A 5 18.41 -5.61 -1.39
CA LEU A 5 17.49 -6.36 -2.23
C LEU A 5 16.66 -7.43 -1.49
N PRO A 6 17.20 -8.30 -0.61
CA PRO A 6 16.44 -9.30 0.13
C PRO A 6 15.48 -8.65 1.12
N ILE A 7 15.87 -7.54 1.78
CA ILE A 7 14.99 -6.80 2.69
C ILE A 7 13.80 -6.25 1.91
N LEU A 8 14.04 -5.70 0.71
CA LEU A 8 12.98 -5.22 -0.18
C LEU A 8 12.04 -6.32 -0.65
N ILE A 9 12.61 -7.44 -1.09
CA ILE A 9 11.85 -8.62 -1.50
C ILE A 9 10.97 -9.12 -0.35
N ILE A 10 11.52 -9.17 0.88
CA ILE A 10 10.79 -9.56 2.08
C ILE A 10 9.60 -8.61 2.32
N ILE A 11 9.81 -7.29 2.24
CA ILE A 11 8.74 -6.29 2.43
C ILE A 11 7.63 -6.47 1.37
N ILE A 12 7.99 -6.69 0.10
CA ILE A 12 7.03 -6.94 -0.98
C ILE A 12 6.20 -8.19 -0.67
N ILE A 13 6.87 -9.30 -0.33
CA ILE A 13 6.21 -10.57 -0.05
C ILE A 13 5.24 -10.40 1.11
N PHE A 14 5.67 -9.78 2.22
CA PHE A 14 4.79 -9.54 3.37
C PHE A 14 3.62 -8.62 3.03
N HIS A 15 3.81 -7.59 2.21
CA HIS A 15 2.73 -6.69 1.80
C HIS A 15 1.70 -7.41 0.91
N LEU A 16 2.14 -8.24 -0.04
CA LEU A 16 1.25 -9.07 -0.87
C LEU A 16 0.48 -10.09 -0.02
N ILE A 17 1.16 -10.75 0.93
CA ILE A 17 0.52 -11.68 1.87
C ILE A 17 -0.53 -10.94 2.70
N ALA A 18 -0.18 -9.78 3.27
CA ALA A 18 -1.12 -8.96 4.04
C ALA A 18 -2.33 -8.55 3.19
N SER A 19 -2.11 -8.17 1.93
CA SER A 19 -3.19 -7.87 0.99
C SER A 19 -4.12 -9.08 0.76
N GLY A 20 -3.55 -10.26 0.50
CA GLY A 20 -4.33 -11.49 0.35
C GLY A 20 -5.14 -11.83 1.60
N ILE A 21 -4.55 -11.72 2.79
CA ILE A 21 -5.23 -11.96 4.07
C ILE A 21 -6.39 -10.98 4.26
N VAL A 22 -6.15 -9.68 4.06
CA VAL A 22 -7.20 -8.66 4.15
C VAL A 22 -8.35 -8.98 3.19
N TRP A 23 -8.04 -9.41 1.97
CA TRP A 23 -9.06 -9.80 1.00
C TRP A 23 -9.91 -10.98 1.47
N VAL A 24 -9.29 -12.05 1.98
CA VAL A 24 -10.01 -13.24 2.47
C VAL A 24 -10.91 -12.87 3.67
N ILE A 25 -10.38 -12.09 4.62
CA ILE A 25 -11.14 -11.62 5.77
C ILE A 25 -12.34 -10.78 5.31
N LEU A 26 -12.12 -9.83 4.40
CA LEU A 26 -13.20 -8.98 3.89
C LEU A 26 -14.24 -9.79 3.12
N GLN A 27 -13.86 -10.82 2.37
CA GLN A 27 -14.82 -11.70 1.70
C GLN A 27 -15.75 -12.39 2.72
N GLU A 28 -15.20 -12.90 3.82
CA GLU A 28 -16.02 -13.56 4.85
C GLU A 28 -16.90 -12.56 5.62
N LEU A 29 -16.35 -11.39 5.98
CA LEU A 29 -17.10 -10.35 6.71
C LEU A 29 -18.21 -9.72 5.86
N THR A 30 -17.99 -9.55 4.56
CA THR A 30 -18.97 -8.91 3.67
C THR A 30 -19.97 -9.89 3.05
N LYS A 31 -19.80 -11.20 3.25
CA LYS A 31 -20.63 -12.28 2.70
C LYS A 31 -22.13 -12.13 2.96
N LYS A 32 -22.52 -11.59 4.11
CA LYS A 32 -23.92 -11.38 4.54
C LYS A 32 -24.37 -9.92 4.51
N SER A 33 -23.51 -9.03 4.01
CA SER A 33 -23.72 -7.58 4.06
C SER A 33 -24.21 -7.02 2.72
N SER A 34 -24.78 -5.83 2.75
CA SER A 34 -25.20 -5.06 1.56
C SER A 34 -24.05 -4.66 0.63
N PHE A 35 -22.77 -4.91 1.00
CA PHE A 35 -21.61 -4.75 0.11
C PHE A 35 -21.67 -5.68 -1.12
N ARG A 36 -22.55 -6.68 -1.10
CA ARG A 36 -22.84 -7.61 -2.20
C ARG A 36 -24.19 -7.37 -2.90
N ASN A 37 -24.85 -6.22 -2.68
CA ASN A 37 -26.19 -5.89 -3.24
C ASN A 37 -26.26 -5.73 -4.77
N SER A 38 -25.34 -6.33 -5.54
CA SER A 38 -25.59 -6.58 -6.96
C SER A 38 -25.68 -8.10 -7.14
N GLU A 39 -26.85 -8.58 -7.57
CA GLU A 39 -27.31 -9.97 -7.69
C GLU A 39 -26.46 -10.95 -8.54
N SER A 40 -25.16 -10.71 -8.72
CA SER A 40 -24.28 -11.59 -9.49
C SER A 40 -22.85 -11.55 -8.93
N LEU A 41 -22.35 -12.71 -8.48
CA LEU A 41 -20.95 -12.96 -8.12
C LEU A 41 -19.94 -12.63 -9.24
N ASP A 42 -20.40 -12.37 -10.47
CA ASP A 42 -19.57 -12.11 -11.66
C ASP A 42 -19.23 -10.63 -11.94
N LYS A 43 -19.78 -9.69 -11.15
CA LYS A 43 -19.53 -8.26 -11.36
C LYS A 43 -18.17 -7.81 -10.81
N GLU A 44 -17.55 -6.87 -11.52
CA GLU A 44 -16.18 -6.36 -11.33
C GLU A 44 -15.84 -5.88 -9.90
N GLY A 45 -16.84 -5.62 -9.05
CA GLY A 45 -16.71 -5.19 -7.66
C GLY A 45 -16.35 -6.30 -6.67
N ASP A 46 -16.58 -7.57 -7.04
CA ASP A 46 -16.27 -8.76 -6.23
C ASP A 46 -14.94 -9.42 -6.63
N ARG A 47 -14.25 -8.90 -7.65
CA ARG A 47 -12.94 -9.42 -8.09
C ARG A 47 -11.81 -8.77 -7.29
N TYR A 48 -10.82 -9.60 -6.95
CA TYR A 48 -9.60 -9.13 -6.30
C TYR A 48 -8.90 -8.09 -7.20
N PRO A 49 -8.66 -6.85 -6.71
CA PRO A 49 -8.08 -5.78 -7.51
C PRO A 49 -6.56 -5.90 -7.62
N TRP A 50 -6.11 -7.01 -8.21
CA TRP A 50 -4.69 -7.40 -8.26
C TRP A 50 -3.78 -6.31 -8.82
N ILE A 51 -4.19 -5.60 -9.88
CA ILE A 51 -3.37 -4.55 -10.51
C ILE A 51 -3.12 -3.40 -9.52
N LEU A 52 -4.17 -2.88 -8.90
CA LEU A 52 -4.06 -1.72 -8.01
C LEU A 52 -3.37 -2.10 -6.70
N SER A 53 -3.63 -3.30 -6.16
CA SER A 53 -2.90 -3.80 -4.99
C SER A 53 -1.41 -3.96 -5.32
N LEU A 54 -1.07 -4.53 -6.48
CA LEU A 54 0.32 -4.70 -6.90
C LEU A 54 1.02 -3.35 -7.10
N LEU A 55 0.35 -2.37 -7.72
CA LEU A 55 0.89 -1.02 -7.89
C LEU A 55 1.18 -0.35 -6.55
N LEU A 56 0.29 -0.49 -5.57
CA LEU A 56 0.52 0.00 -4.20
C LEU A 56 1.74 -0.68 -3.57
N THR A 57 1.87 -2.00 -3.71
CA THR A 57 3.04 -2.73 -3.21
C THR A 57 4.34 -2.29 -3.89
N LEU A 58 4.35 -2.18 -5.22
CA LEU A 58 5.51 -1.78 -6.00
C LEU A 58 5.92 -0.33 -5.72
N SER A 59 4.97 0.54 -5.36
CA SER A 59 5.28 1.93 -5.04
C SER A 59 6.27 2.07 -3.88
N LEU A 60 6.25 1.13 -2.91
CA LEU A 60 7.18 1.10 -1.78
C LEU A 60 8.64 0.87 -2.20
N LEU A 61 8.90 0.42 -3.42
CA LEU A 61 10.25 0.17 -3.94
C LEU A 61 10.89 1.40 -4.60
N LEU A 62 10.08 2.37 -5.02
CA LEU A 62 10.55 3.57 -5.71
C LEU A 62 11.67 4.32 -4.95
N PRO A 63 11.59 4.49 -3.62
CA PRO A 63 12.63 5.21 -2.88
C PRO A 63 13.98 4.49 -2.88
N PHE A 64 13.95 3.15 -2.91
CA PHE A 64 15.14 2.32 -2.86
C PHE A 64 15.86 2.22 -4.21
N MET A 65 15.11 2.29 -5.31
CA MET A 65 15.69 2.33 -6.66
C MET A 65 16.43 3.65 -6.94
N ARG A 66 16.05 4.75 -6.26
CA ARG A 66 16.50 6.10 -6.62
C ARG A 66 17.49 6.74 -5.63
N GLY A 67 17.50 6.31 -4.35
CA GLY A 67 18.22 7.05 -3.31
C GLY A 67 18.86 6.21 -2.20
N TYR A 68 18.99 4.89 -2.31
CA TYR A 68 19.58 4.07 -1.23
C TYR A 68 20.80 3.25 -1.65
N LEU A 69 21.26 3.38 -2.91
CA LEU A 69 22.43 2.63 -3.39
C LEU A 69 23.75 3.15 -2.80
N GLU A 70 23.81 4.43 -2.42
CA GLU A 70 25.01 5.07 -1.86
C GLU A 70 24.64 5.91 -0.62
N PRO A 71 25.30 5.72 0.53
CA PRO A 71 25.07 6.52 1.73
C PRO A 71 25.67 7.92 1.57
N ASP A 72 24.92 8.82 0.95
CA ASP A 72 25.21 10.26 0.82
C ASP A 72 24.03 11.03 1.43
N ILE A 73 24.28 12.17 2.09
CA ILE A 73 23.26 13.08 2.63
C ILE A 73 22.20 13.41 1.56
N ARG A 74 22.63 13.62 0.31
CA ARG A 74 21.72 13.87 -0.82
C ARG A 74 20.76 12.68 -1.05
N ASN A 75 21.26 11.47 -0.89
CA ASN A 75 20.53 10.23 -1.10
C ASN A 75 19.51 9.99 0.04
N TYR A 76 19.85 10.34 1.29
CA TYR A 76 18.89 10.38 2.40
C TYR A 76 17.74 11.35 2.14
N GLY A 77 18.02 12.57 1.66
CA GLY A 77 16.97 13.55 1.31
C GLY A 77 16.04 13.07 0.19
N ILE A 78 16.59 12.40 -0.83
CA ILE A 78 15.79 11.81 -1.93
C ILE A 78 14.93 10.64 -1.41
N ALA A 79 15.48 9.77 -0.57
CA ALA A 79 14.73 8.67 0.03
C ALA A 79 13.60 9.19 0.93
N LEU A 80 13.90 10.15 1.82
CA LEU A 80 12.93 10.76 2.72
C LEU A 80 11.77 11.42 1.98
N SER A 81 12.07 12.25 0.98
CA SER A 81 11.05 12.90 0.14
C SER A 81 10.23 11.90 -0.66
N SER A 82 10.84 10.82 -1.16
CA SER A 82 10.13 9.76 -1.88
C SER A 82 9.19 8.99 -0.97
N PHE A 83 9.62 8.59 0.24
CA PHE A 83 8.74 7.94 1.21
C PHE A 83 7.61 8.87 1.65
N LEU A 84 7.88 10.16 1.87
CA LEU A 84 6.85 11.14 2.22
C LEU A 84 5.81 11.27 1.09
N PHE A 85 6.28 11.34 -0.16
CA PHE A 85 5.39 11.40 -1.32
C PHE A 85 4.48 10.17 -1.40
N ILE A 86 5.04 8.95 -1.24
CA ILE A 86 4.26 7.72 -1.27
C ILE A 86 3.27 7.68 -0.09
N ALA A 87 3.70 8.09 1.12
CA ALA A 87 2.84 8.17 2.29
C ALA A 87 1.60 9.06 2.02
N CYS A 88 1.82 10.26 1.50
CA CYS A 88 0.75 11.19 1.17
C CYS A 88 -0.12 10.66 0.02
N ALA A 89 0.49 10.21 -1.09
CA ALA A 89 -0.25 9.76 -2.27
C ALA A 89 -1.13 8.54 -1.98
N SER A 90 -0.59 7.52 -1.30
CA SER A 90 -1.34 6.33 -0.90
C SER A 90 -2.40 6.65 0.16
N GLY A 91 -2.11 7.60 1.07
CA GLY A 91 -3.08 8.13 2.03
C GLY A 91 -4.28 8.81 1.35
N PHE A 92 -4.03 9.74 0.42
CA PHE A 92 -5.10 10.40 -0.34
C PHE A 92 -5.88 9.42 -1.22
N PHE A 93 -5.19 8.46 -1.86
CA PHE A 93 -5.83 7.40 -2.62
C PHE A 93 -6.78 6.57 -1.74
N SER A 94 -6.32 6.18 -0.55
CA SER A 94 -7.14 5.46 0.43
C SER A 94 -8.35 6.27 0.87
N LEU A 95 -8.17 7.55 1.17
CA LEU A 95 -9.23 8.46 1.58
C LEU A 95 -10.29 8.61 0.49
N CYS A 96 -9.86 8.70 -0.78
CA CYS A 96 -10.76 8.68 -1.94
C CYS A 96 -11.56 7.37 -2.02
N CYS A 97 -10.91 6.22 -1.77
CA CYS A 97 -11.59 4.92 -1.73
C CYS A 97 -12.62 4.85 -0.59
N TRP A 98 -12.31 5.36 0.61
CA TRP A 98 -13.26 5.47 1.71
C TRP A 98 -14.46 6.35 1.36
N ILE A 99 -14.24 7.52 0.76
CA ILE A 99 -15.32 8.41 0.30
C ILE A 99 -16.18 7.70 -0.75
N LYS A 100 -15.57 6.97 -1.69
CA LYS A 100 -16.30 6.20 -2.71
C LYS A 100 -17.14 5.10 -2.05
N MET A 101 -16.60 4.40 -1.05
CA MET A 101 -17.31 3.35 -0.31
C MET A 101 -18.57 3.87 0.38
N MET A 102 -18.55 5.09 0.93
CA MET A 102 -19.73 5.72 1.54
C MET A 102 -20.87 5.95 0.56
N LYS A 103 -20.56 6.13 -0.74
CA LYS A 103 -21.57 6.30 -1.80
C LYS A 103 -22.02 4.97 -2.39
N LYS A 104 -21.07 4.04 -2.60
CA LYS A 104 -21.30 2.72 -3.18
C LYS A 104 -20.44 1.69 -2.43
N PRO A 105 -21.03 0.93 -1.50
CA PRO A 105 -20.29 -0.07 -0.75
C PRO A 105 -19.91 -1.23 -1.65
N GLU A 106 -18.63 -1.31 -2.03
CA GLU A 106 -18.05 -2.35 -2.87
C GLU A 106 -16.88 -3.01 -2.14
N LEU A 107 -16.83 -4.34 -2.15
CA LEU A 107 -15.75 -5.13 -1.54
C LEU A 107 -14.36 -4.72 -2.06
N ARG A 108 -14.23 -4.57 -3.37
CA ARG A 108 -13.02 -4.06 -4.01
C ARG A 108 -12.58 -2.69 -3.46
N THR A 109 -13.53 -1.79 -3.26
CA THR A 109 -13.23 -0.42 -2.84
C THR A 109 -12.78 -0.36 -1.37
N ILE A 110 -13.40 -1.14 -0.47
CA ILE A 110 -12.95 -1.22 0.93
C ILE A 110 -11.57 -1.89 1.04
N HIS A 111 -11.32 -2.94 0.24
CA HIS A 111 -10.01 -3.56 0.19
C HIS A 111 -8.92 -2.57 -0.23
N LEU A 112 -9.13 -1.83 -1.32
CA LEU A 112 -8.18 -0.82 -1.79
C LEU A 112 -7.97 0.32 -0.79
N ALA A 113 -9.02 0.70 -0.06
CA ALA A 113 -8.90 1.68 1.02
C ALA A 113 -7.95 1.17 2.12
N ILE A 114 -8.12 -0.07 2.58
CA ILE A 114 -7.27 -0.67 3.62
C ILE A 114 -5.82 -0.82 3.14
N ILE A 115 -5.60 -1.35 1.93
CA ILE A 115 -4.24 -1.52 1.39
C ILE A 115 -3.55 -0.17 1.14
N GLY A 116 -4.30 0.86 0.71
CA GLY A 116 -3.78 2.21 0.61
C GLY A 116 -3.34 2.77 1.97
N MET A 117 -4.12 2.57 3.05
CA MET A 117 -3.71 2.97 4.40
C MET A 117 -2.47 2.22 4.86
N LEU A 118 -2.42 0.90 4.64
CA LEU A 118 -1.26 0.07 5.01
C LEU A 118 0.01 0.54 4.31
N THR A 119 -0.09 0.85 3.02
CA THR A 119 1.02 1.39 2.21
C THR A 119 1.49 2.75 2.74
N SER A 120 0.54 3.62 3.10
CA SER A 120 0.82 4.91 3.70
C SER A 120 1.54 4.78 5.05
N ALA A 121 1.04 3.90 5.92
CA ALA A 121 1.63 3.64 7.23
C ALA A 121 3.06 3.09 7.14
N ILE A 122 3.29 2.11 6.26
CA ILE A 122 4.63 1.56 6.01
C ILE A 122 5.57 2.66 5.52
N SER A 123 5.11 3.51 4.58
CA SER A 123 5.90 4.63 4.07
C SER A 123 6.26 5.62 5.16
N LEU A 124 5.32 5.96 6.06
CA LEU A 124 5.59 6.83 7.21
C LEU A 124 6.61 6.22 8.17
N ILE A 125 6.53 4.91 8.45
CA ILE A 125 7.56 4.22 9.27
C ILE A 125 8.94 4.41 8.63
N PHE A 126 9.06 4.23 7.31
CA PHE A 126 10.32 4.47 6.60
C PHE A 126 10.76 5.94 6.59
N VAL A 127 9.83 6.90 6.54
CA VAL A 127 10.15 8.32 6.74
C VAL A 127 10.83 8.52 8.10
N PHE A 128 10.25 8.00 9.18
CA PHE A 128 10.82 8.13 10.52
C PHE A 128 12.18 7.43 10.66
N LEU A 129 12.32 6.21 10.14
CA LEU A 129 13.58 5.48 10.17
C LEU A 129 14.68 6.18 9.36
N THR A 130 14.35 6.66 8.15
CA THR A 130 15.30 7.38 7.29
C THR A 130 15.68 8.73 7.89
N GLY A 131 14.72 9.44 8.48
CA GLY A 131 14.96 10.71 9.18
C GLY A 131 15.84 10.54 10.41
N ALA A 132 15.62 9.49 11.21
CA ALA A 132 16.44 9.19 12.39
C ALA A 132 17.87 8.72 12.02
N ALA A 133 18.03 8.05 10.88
CA ALA A 133 19.32 7.62 10.36
C ALA A 133 20.08 8.71 9.58
N SER A 134 19.42 9.83 9.27
CA SER A 134 20.02 10.94 8.52
C SER A 134 21.16 11.54 9.34
N PRO A 135 22.39 11.63 8.80
CA PRO A 135 23.46 12.40 9.42
C PRO A 135 23.08 13.88 9.29
N VAL A 136 22.60 14.46 10.39
CA VAL A 136 22.33 15.90 10.51
C VAL A 136 23.65 16.65 10.56
#